data_AF-A0A1Z9C5E2-F1
#
_entry.id   AF-A0A1Z9C5E2-F1
#
_cell.length_a   1.000
_cell.length_b   1.000
_cell.length_c   1.000
_cell.angle_alpha   90.00
_cell.angle_beta   90.00
_cell.angle_gamma   90.00
#
_symmetry.space_group_name_H-M   'P 1'
#
loop_
_entity.id
_entity.type
_entity.pdbx_description
1 polymer ?
#
loop_
_entity_poly.entity_id
_entity_poly.type
_entity_poly.pdbx_seq_one_letter_code
_entity_poly.pdbx_strand_id
1 'polypeptide(L)'
;MDKHCPVFILECAATFACEKFLTGSLPLDLICKKISDHISTEYKELTVDDLRDVAETFLRCLADANVEESDVVLKSYAFERIFFRRNGKERGWDSLMWNPMKGLKSFELDLRIIRKHFQAFIFRSKQGSQKRMPSDWEIKSFESSEFIKKMGAIEFSPFDIMDQA
;
A
#
# COMPACT_ATOMS: atom_id res chain seq x y z
N MET A 1 12.24 13.69 16.92
CA MET A 1 12.07 12.22 17.02
C MET A 1 11.55 11.78 15.67
N ASP A 2 12.28 10.89 15.01
CA ASP A 2 11.99 10.50 13.63
C ASP A 2 10.64 9.78 13.58
N LYS A 3 9.69 10.32 12.81
CA LYS A 3 8.34 9.78 12.62
C LYS A 3 8.35 8.94 11.35
N HIS A 4 8.87 7.71 11.40
CA HIS A 4 8.92 6.86 10.21
C HIS A 4 7.53 6.34 9.82
N CYS A 5 7.32 6.10 8.52
CA CYS A 5 6.06 5.59 7.99
C CYS A 5 5.70 4.21 8.61
N PRO A 6 4.48 4.03 9.14
CA PRO A 6 4.00 2.72 9.55
C PRO A 6 4.02 1.72 8.39
N VAL A 7 4.55 0.52 8.63
CA VAL A 7 4.70 -0.52 7.60
C VAL A 7 3.38 -0.84 6.87
N PHE A 8 2.23 -0.79 7.55
CA PHE A 8 0.94 -1.04 6.88
C PHE A 8 0.55 0.04 5.87
N ILE A 9 1.00 1.28 6.07
CA ILE A 9 0.79 2.40 5.13
C ILE A 9 1.72 2.20 3.94
N LEU A 10 2.98 1.84 4.17
CA LEU A 10 3.93 1.48 3.10
C LEU A 10 3.39 0.33 2.24
N GLU A 11 2.87 -0.72 2.85
CA GLU A 11 2.30 -1.85 2.12
C GLU A 11 1.02 -1.46 1.36
N CYS A 12 0.19 -0.57 1.91
CA CYS A 12 -0.97 -0.02 1.20
C CYS A 12 -0.55 0.86 -0.01
N ALA A 13 0.45 1.72 0.18
CA ALA A 13 1.05 2.51 -0.86
C ALA A 13 1.64 1.63 -1.99
N ALA A 14 2.32 0.55 -1.64
CA ALA A 14 2.86 -0.40 -2.61
C ALA A 14 1.74 -1.10 -3.39
N THR A 15 0.62 -1.48 -2.76
CA THR A 15 -0.52 -2.04 -3.52
C THR A 15 -1.09 -1.04 -4.52
N PHE A 16 -1.19 0.23 -4.14
CA PHE A 16 -1.64 1.29 -5.02
C PHE A 16 -0.66 1.51 -6.19
N ALA A 17 0.64 1.51 -5.91
CA ALA A 17 1.67 1.58 -6.95
C ALA A 17 1.57 0.42 -7.95
N CYS A 18 1.36 -0.81 -7.45
CA CYS A 18 1.16 -1.98 -8.30
C CYS A 18 -0.09 -1.84 -9.18
N GLU A 19 -1.22 -1.39 -8.62
CA GLU A 19 -2.46 -1.19 -9.38
C GLU A 19 -2.24 -0.19 -10.53
N LYS A 20 -1.60 0.94 -10.25
CA LYS A 20 -1.32 1.96 -11.27
C LYS A 20 -0.29 1.53 -12.29
N PHE A 21 0.67 0.71 -11.90
CA PHE A 21 1.63 0.12 -12.83
C PHE A 21 0.98 -0.92 -13.76
N LEU A 22 0.11 -1.78 -13.23
CA LEU A 22 -0.57 -2.83 -14.01
C LEU A 22 -1.64 -2.27 -14.97
N THR A 23 -2.22 -1.11 -14.66
CA THR A 23 -3.31 -0.50 -15.44
C THR A 23 -2.90 0.73 -16.25
N GLY A 24 -1.75 1.33 -15.92
CA GLY A 24 -1.25 2.54 -16.54
C GLY A 24 -0.11 2.31 -17.52
N SER A 25 0.48 3.42 -17.99
CA SER A 25 1.63 3.43 -18.90
C SER A 25 2.91 3.99 -18.27
N LEU A 26 2.84 4.45 -17.02
CA LEU A 26 3.96 5.06 -16.34
C LEU A 26 4.92 4.00 -15.77
N PRO A 27 6.24 4.26 -15.77
CA PRO A 27 7.20 3.39 -15.10
C PRO A 27 6.94 3.35 -13.59
N LEU A 28 7.20 2.20 -12.97
CA LEU A 28 6.99 1.99 -11.54
C LEU A 28 7.75 3.02 -10.69
N ASP A 29 8.97 3.39 -11.10
CA ASP A 29 9.79 4.42 -10.44
C ASP A 29 9.06 5.76 -10.28
N LEU A 30 8.45 6.23 -11.37
CA LEU A 30 7.71 7.50 -11.38
C LEU A 30 6.46 7.42 -10.50
N ILE A 31 5.76 6.28 -10.55
CA ILE A 31 4.60 6.03 -9.70
C ILE A 31 5.01 6.05 -8.22
N CYS A 32 6.06 5.31 -7.87
CA CYS A 32 6.61 5.25 -6.52
C CYS A 32 7.11 6.63 -6.06
N LYS A 33 7.73 7.43 -6.93
CA LYS A 33 8.17 8.78 -6.60
C LYS A 33 7.01 9.66 -6.11
N LYS A 34 5.93 9.79 -6.89
CA LYS A 34 4.76 10.61 -6.52
C LYS A 34 4.13 10.15 -5.20
N ILE A 35 4.05 8.83 -4.98
CA ILE A 35 3.49 8.26 -3.75
C ILE A 35 4.43 8.49 -2.56
N SER A 36 5.75 8.32 -2.74
CA SER A 36 6.75 8.56 -1.69
C SER A 36 6.83 10.03 -1.28
N ASP A 37 6.63 10.96 -2.22
CA ASP A 37 6.54 12.40 -1.93
C ASP A 37 5.34 12.70 -1.05
N HIS A 38 4.17 12.12 -1.38
CA HIS A 38 2.99 12.21 -0.54
C HIS A 38 3.24 11.65 0.87
N ILE A 39 3.86 10.47 1.00
CA ILE A 39 4.19 9.88 2.31
C ILE A 39 5.11 10.80 3.12
N SER A 40 6.09 11.41 2.46
CA SER A 40 7.08 12.28 3.09
C SER A 40 6.50 13.64 3.54
N THR A 41 5.26 13.97 3.17
CA THR A 41 4.55 15.12 3.75
C THR A 41 4.18 14.90 5.22
N GLU A 42 4.04 13.64 5.66
CA GLU A 42 3.61 13.30 7.02
C GLU A 42 4.65 12.54 7.84
N TYR A 43 5.57 11.86 7.18
CA TYR A 43 6.58 11.02 7.81
C TYR A 43 7.97 11.51 7.45
N LYS A 44 8.97 11.02 8.17
CA LYS A 44 10.36 11.13 7.72
C LYS A 44 10.46 10.57 6.31
N GLU A 45 11.30 11.21 5.49
CA GLU A 45 11.53 10.88 4.09
C GLU A 45 11.63 9.36 3.89
N LEU A 46 10.73 8.85 3.05
CA LEU A 46 10.72 7.47 2.60
C LEU A 46 11.43 7.44 1.25
N THR A 47 12.43 6.58 1.11
CA THR A 47 13.13 6.45 -0.17
C THR A 47 12.20 5.86 -1.23
N VAL A 48 12.37 6.30 -2.48
CA VAL A 48 11.63 5.71 -3.61
C VAL A 48 11.92 4.21 -3.71
N ASP A 49 13.18 3.83 -3.46
CA ASP A 49 13.66 2.45 -3.49
C ASP A 49 12.91 1.57 -2.49
N ASP A 50 12.70 2.02 -1.25
CA ASP A 50 11.93 1.26 -0.24
C ASP A 50 10.51 0.93 -0.72
N LEU A 51 9.82 1.90 -1.33
CA LEU A 51 8.46 1.69 -1.84
C LEU A 51 8.47 0.79 -3.08
N ARG A 52 9.42 1.01 -3.98
CA ARG A 52 9.58 0.21 -5.20
C ARG A 52 9.89 -1.25 -4.89
N ASP A 53 10.80 -1.52 -3.98
CA ASP A 53 11.20 -2.87 -3.60
C ASP A 53 10.01 -3.67 -3.03
N VAL A 54 9.14 -3.01 -2.25
CA VAL A 54 7.90 -3.61 -1.75
C VAL A 54 6.92 -3.87 -2.91
N ALA A 55 6.74 -2.90 -3.81
CA ALA A 55 5.85 -3.05 -4.96
C ALA A 55 6.32 -4.18 -5.90
N GLU A 56 7.60 -4.24 -6.26
CA GLU A 56 8.19 -5.33 -7.05
C GLU A 56 8.07 -6.69 -6.34
N THR A 57 8.20 -6.70 -5.02
CA THR A 57 7.95 -7.92 -4.23
C THR A 57 6.51 -8.39 -4.39
N PHE A 58 5.53 -7.49 -4.39
CA PHE A 58 4.13 -7.84 -4.62
C PHE A 58 3.87 -8.30 -6.05
N LEU A 59 4.38 -7.58 -7.05
CA LEU A 59 4.27 -7.98 -8.46
C LEU A 59 4.84 -9.38 -8.71
N ARG A 60 6.04 -9.67 -8.17
CA ARG A 60 6.63 -11.01 -8.23
C ARG A 60 5.77 -12.07 -7.55
N CYS A 61 5.18 -11.78 -6.38
CA CYS A 61 4.29 -12.74 -5.72
C CYS A 61 3.02 -13.03 -6.52
N LEU A 62 2.44 -12.00 -7.17
CA LEU A 62 1.27 -12.16 -8.03
C LEU A 62 1.59 -13.02 -9.26
N ALA A 63 2.74 -12.77 -9.90
CA ALA A 63 3.24 -13.54 -11.02
C ALA A 63 3.54 -15.00 -10.63
N ASP A 64 4.30 -15.23 -9.55
CA ASP A 64 4.63 -16.56 -9.01
C ASP A 64 3.37 -17.39 -8.73
N ALA A 65 2.29 -16.73 -8.28
CA ALA A 65 1.03 -17.38 -7.93
C ALA A 65 0.03 -17.43 -9.09
N ASN A 66 0.40 -16.95 -10.29
CA ASN A 66 -0.47 -16.85 -11.47
C ASN A 66 -1.86 -16.27 -11.14
N VAL A 67 -1.89 -15.12 -10.47
CA VAL A 67 -3.13 -14.45 -10.06
C VAL A 67 -3.77 -13.75 -11.25
N GLU A 68 -5.00 -14.15 -11.61
CA GLU A 68 -5.76 -13.53 -12.71
C GLU A 68 -6.32 -12.16 -12.31
N GLU A 69 -7.07 -12.08 -11.21
CA GLU A 69 -7.67 -10.84 -10.69
C GLU A 69 -6.70 -10.08 -9.75
N SER A 70 -5.55 -9.71 -10.31
CA SER A 70 -4.46 -9.09 -9.53
C SER A 70 -4.88 -7.77 -8.87
N ASP A 71 -5.72 -6.97 -9.51
CA ASP A 71 -6.27 -5.73 -8.97
C ASP A 71 -7.16 -5.98 -7.75
N VAL A 72 -8.03 -7.00 -7.79
CA VAL A 72 -8.90 -7.40 -6.68
C VAL A 72 -8.08 -7.86 -5.49
N VAL A 73 -7.03 -8.66 -5.73
CA VAL A 73 -6.11 -9.13 -4.67
C VAL A 73 -5.35 -7.96 -4.03
N LEU A 74 -4.84 -7.03 -4.83
CA LEU A 74 -4.14 -5.84 -4.34
C LEU A 74 -5.05 -4.95 -3.49
N LYS A 75 -6.26 -4.63 -3.99
CA LYS A 75 -7.26 -3.83 -3.27
C LYS A 75 -7.70 -4.52 -1.98
N SER A 76 -7.96 -5.83 -2.03
CA SER A 76 -8.34 -6.61 -0.84
C SER A 76 -7.23 -6.63 0.21
N TYR A 77 -5.96 -6.71 -0.20
CA TYR A 77 -4.83 -6.59 0.72
C TYR A 77 -4.75 -5.19 1.33
N ALA A 78 -4.86 -4.14 0.51
CA ALA A 78 -4.88 -2.75 0.99
C ALA A 78 -5.98 -2.53 2.04
N PHE A 79 -7.19 -3.02 1.74
CA PHE A 79 -8.33 -3.01 2.66
C PHE A 79 -7.98 -3.72 3.97
N GLU A 80 -7.51 -4.98 3.93
CA GLU A 80 -7.15 -5.70 5.16
C GLU A 80 -6.10 -4.95 5.97
N ARG A 81 -5.16 -4.26 5.32
CA ARG A 81 -4.10 -3.52 5.99
C ARG A 81 -4.54 -2.21 6.60
N ILE A 82 -5.48 -1.50 5.99
CA ILE A 82 -6.08 -0.29 6.55
C ILE A 82 -6.99 -0.66 7.72
N PHE A 83 -7.85 -1.67 7.59
CA PHE A 83 -8.87 -1.94 8.60
C PHE A 83 -8.38 -2.86 9.72
N PHE A 84 -7.39 -3.73 9.47
CA PHE A 84 -6.98 -4.75 10.43
C PHE A 84 -5.46 -4.79 10.69
N ARG A 85 -5.14 -5.20 11.91
CA ARG A 85 -3.79 -5.63 12.31
C ARG A 85 -3.58 -7.08 11.89
N ARG A 86 -2.31 -7.51 11.83
CA ARG A 86 -1.95 -8.90 11.46
C ARG A 86 -2.59 -9.97 12.34
N ASN A 87 -2.88 -9.66 13.60
CA ASN A 87 -3.59 -10.55 14.53
C ASN A 87 -5.12 -10.53 14.36
N GLY A 88 -5.63 -9.92 13.29
CA GLY A 88 -7.05 -9.88 12.96
C GLY A 88 -7.88 -8.80 13.66
N LYS A 89 -7.33 -8.12 14.69
CA LYS A 89 -8.02 -7.02 15.38
C LYS A 89 -8.14 -5.80 14.48
N GLU A 90 -9.25 -5.08 14.61
CA GLU A 90 -9.47 -3.81 13.92
C GLU A 90 -8.46 -2.75 14.34
N ARG A 91 -8.12 -1.86 13.40
CA ARG A 91 -7.39 -0.63 13.71
C ARG A 91 -8.39 0.38 14.27
N GLY A 92 -8.10 0.92 15.44
CA GLY A 92 -8.93 1.93 16.08
C GLY A 92 -8.75 3.31 15.45
N TRP A 93 -9.28 3.51 14.24
CA TRP A 93 -9.26 4.80 13.56
C TRP A 93 -10.08 5.87 14.29
N ASP A 94 -11.17 5.47 14.95
CA ASP A 94 -12.04 6.36 15.73
C ASP A 94 -11.60 6.46 17.21
N SER A 95 -10.42 5.95 17.56
CA SER A 95 -9.95 5.96 18.94
C SER A 95 -9.31 7.29 19.32
N LEU A 96 -9.85 7.95 20.35
CA LEU A 96 -9.24 9.14 20.95
C LEU A 96 -7.86 8.87 21.60
N MET A 97 -7.59 7.61 21.98
CA MET A 97 -6.35 7.21 22.67
C MET A 97 -5.29 6.64 21.73
N TRP A 98 -5.67 6.16 20.55
CA TRP A 98 -4.79 5.42 19.66
C TRP A 98 -4.91 5.98 18.25
N ASN A 99 -3.83 6.54 17.73
CA ASN A 99 -3.74 6.92 16.31
C ASN A 99 -2.97 5.83 15.54
N PRO A 100 -3.61 5.07 14.63
CA PRO A 100 -2.93 4.07 13.79
C PRO A 100 -1.81 4.65 12.92
N MET A 101 -1.89 5.93 12.55
CA MET A 101 -0.88 6.66 11.77
C MET A 101 0.27 7.21 12.62
N LYS A 102 0.32 6.93 13.92
CA LYS A 102 1.47 7.34 14.74
C LYS A 102 2.73 6.69 14.16
N GLY A 103 3.67 7.53 13.72
CA GLY A 103 4.91 7.06 13.10
C GLY A 103 5.77 6.20 14.03
N LEU A 104 6.55 5.33 13.41
CA LEU A 104 7.47 4.43 14.11
C LEU A 104 8.71 5.20 14.56
N LYS A 105 9.28 4.81 15.70
CA LYS A 105 10.54 5.37 16.21
C LYS A 105 11.75 4.94 15.37
N SER A 106 11.65 3.80 14.70
CA SER A 106 12.64 3.24 13.80
C SER A 106 11.91 2.50 12.69
N PHE A 107 12.56 2.39 11.54
CA PHE A 107 12.05 1.66 10.39
C PHE A 107 13.15 0.74 9.88
N GLU A 108 12.81 -0.54 9.77
CA GLU A 108 13.66 -1.57 9.18
C GLU A 108 12.80 -2.33 8.18
N LEU A 109 13.14 -2.17 6.90
CA LEU A 109 12.44 -2.83 5.83
C LEU A 109 12.94 -4.27 5.70
N ASP A 110 12.11 -5.25 6.09
CA ASP A 110 12.38 -6.67 5.82
C ASP A 110 11.47 -7.18 4.69
N LEU A 111 12.00 -7.15 3.47
CA LEU A 111 11.32 -7.66 2.28
C LEU A 111 10.97 -9.14 2.36
N ARG A 112 11.71 -9.96 3.13
CA ARG A 112 11.39 -11.38 3.31
C ARG A 112 10.12 -11.55 4.13
N ILE A 113 9.94 -10.73 5.16
CA ILE A 113 8.74 -10.72 5.98
C ILE A 113 7.55 -10.20 5.18
N ILE A 114 7.73 -9.10 4.43
CA ILE A 114 6.69 -8.54 3.55
C ILE A 114 6.23 -9.57 2.50
N ARG A 115 7.20 -10.22 1.82
CA ARG A 115 6.92 -11.29 0.85
C ARG A 115 6.10 -12.42 1.48
N LYS A 116 6.55 -12.97 2.62
CA LYS A 116 5.86 -14.06 3.32
C LYS A 116 4.41 -13.68 3.67
N HIS A 117 4.21 -12.47 4.17
CA HIS A 117 2.89 -12.01 4.55
C HIS A 117 1.94 -11.85 3.36
N PHE A 118 2.44 -11.33 2.24
CA PHE A 118 1.63 -11.15 1.04
C PHE A 118 1.33 -12.48 0.36
N GLN A 119 2.30 -13.39 0.27
CA GLN A 119 2.08 -14.78 -0.19
C GLN A 119 1.02 -15.50 0.65
N ALA A 120 1.10 -15.36 1.98
CA ALA A 120 0.10 -15.93 2.88
C ALA A 120 -1.29 -15.32 2.65
N PHE A 121 -1.37 -14.03 2.31
CA PHE A 121 -2.63 -13.38 1.95
C PHE A 121 -3.20 -13.94 0.64
N ILE A 122 -2.40 -14.02 -0.43
CA ILE A 122 -2.82 -14.59 -1.72
C ILE A 122 -3.36 -16.01 -1.54
N PHE A 123 -2.68 -16.84 -0.75
CA PHE A 123 -3.13 -18.21 -0.47
C PHE A 123 -4.49 -18.26 0.23
N ARG A 124 -4.70 -17.44 1.27
CA ARG A 124 -5.98 -17.35 1.99
C ARG A 124 -7.10 -16.79 1.11
N SER A 125 -6.77 -15.84 0.23
CA SER A 125 -7.69 -15.24 -0.74
C SER A 125 -8.27 -16.28 -1.68
N LYS A 126 -7.42 -17.15 -2.25
CA LYS A 126 -7.82 -18.28 -3.09
C LYS A 126 -8.74 -19.29 -2.39
N GLN A 127 -8.63 -19.41 -1.08
CA GLN A 127 -9.46 -20.31 -0.26
C GLN A 127 -10.78 -19.68 0.17
N GLY A 128 -11.07 -18.42 -0.19
CA GLY A 128 -12.29 -17.72 0.24
C GLY A 128 -12.32 -17.36 1.73
N SER A 129 -11.18 -17.44 2.43
CA SER A 129 -11.07 -17.25 3.88
C SER A 129 -10.76 -15.80 4.32
N GLN A 130 -10.76 -14.87 3.37
CA GLN A 130 -10.41 -13.46 3.60
C GLN A 130 -11.58 -12.62 4.10
N LYS A 131 -11.28 -11.51 4.80
CA LYS A 131 -12.31 -10.54 5.18
C LYS A 131 -12.82 -9.86 3.91
N ARG A 132 -14.14 -9.82 3.72
CA ARG A 132 -14.73 -9.31 2.48
C ARG A 132 -14.61 -7.78 2.43
N MET A 133 -13.83 -7.30 1.47
CA MET A 133 -13.82 -5.93 1.02
C MET A 133 -15.15 -5.63 0.29
N PRO A 134 -15.78 -4.46 0.51
CA PRO A 134 -16.90 -4.01 -0.33
C PRO A 134 -16.49 -3.93 -1.81
N SER A 135 -17.42 -4.23 -2.72
CA SER A 135 -17.12 -4.31 -4.16
C SER A 135 -16.71 -2.97 -4.78
N ASP A 136 -17.16 -1.86 -4.18
CA ASP A 136 -16.91 -0.48 -4.60
C ASP A 136 -15.79 0.21 -3.79
N TRP A 137 -15.08 -0.56 -2.93
CA TRP A 137 -14.05 0.03 -2.09
C TRP A 137 -12.79 0.41 -2.88
N GLU A 138 -12.28 1.61 -2.60
CA GLU A 138 -11.02 2.13 -3.10
C GLU A 138 -10.29 2.84 -1.96
N ILE A 139 -8.96 2.98 -2.03
CA ILE A 139 -8.20 3.69 -0.99
C ILE A 139 -8.71 5.13 -0.79
N LYS A 140 -9.10 5.80 -1.87
CA LYS A 140 -9.67 7.16 -1.85
C LYS A 140 -11.08 7.26 -1.24
N SER A 141 -11.76 6.15 -0.95
CA SER A 141 -13.04 6.17 -0.21
C SER A 141 -12.85 6.04 1.31
N PHE A 142 -11.60 6.01 1.80
CA PHE A 142 -11.31 5.89 3.22
C PHE A 142 -11.43 7.23 3.98
N GLU A 143 -12.60 7.47 4.57
CA GLU A 143 -12.95 8.75 5.22
C GLU A 143 -12.27 8.99 6.58
N SER A 144 -11.79 7.95 7.29
CA SER A 144 -11.19 8.13 8.62
C SER A 144 -9.78 8.72 8.58
N SER A 145 -9.20 8.95 7.39
CA SER A 145 -7.88 9.59 7.24
C SER A 145 -7.76 10.32 5.91
N GLU A 146 -7.72 11.65 5.97
CA GLU A 146 -7.46 12.52 4.82
C GLU A 146 -6.12 12.21 4.13
N PHE A 147 -5.10 11.82 4.90
CA PHE A 147 -3.81 11.43 4.34
C PHE A 147 -3.91 10.19 3.45
N ILE A 148 -4.61 9.15 3.92
CA ILE A 148 -4.79 7.91 3.13
C ILE A 148 -5.72 8.19 1.95
N LYS A 149 -6.78 8.97 2.16
CA LYS A 149 -7.72 9.39 1.12
C LYS A 149 -6.99 10.09 -0.03
N LYS A 150 -6.14 11.09 0.30
CA LYS A 150 -5.31 11.81 -0.69
C LYS A 150 -4.31 10.90 -1.38
N MET A 151 -3.71 9.94 -0.68
CA MET A 151 -2.81 8.94 -1.29
C MET A 151 -3.52 8.14 -2.39
N GLY A 152 -4.73 7.64 -2.10
CA GLY A 152 -5.54 6.90 -3.08
C GLY A 152 -6.10 7.77 -4.21
N ALA A 153 -6.04 9.09 -4.07
CA ALA A 153 -6.51 10.07 -5.05
C ALA A 153 -5.39 10.69 -5.89
N ILE A 154 -4.13 10.26 -5.72
CA ILE A 154 -3.02 10.71 -6.58
C ILE A 154 -3.34 10.31 -8.02
N GLU A 155 -3.33 11.30 -8.91
CA GLU A 155 -3.52 11.10 -10.34
C GLU A 155 -2.19 10.80 -11.02
N PHE A 156 -2.23 9.92 -12.03
CA PHE A 156 -1.09 9.54 -12.84
C PHE A 156 -1.43 9.80 -14.30
N SER A 157 -0.64 10.64 -14.94
CA SER A 157 -0.84 11.10 -16.31
C SER A 157 0.40 10.76 -17.14
N PRO A 158 0.26 10.34 -18.42
CA PRO A 158 1.41 10.17 -19.31
C PRO A 158 2.33 11.40 -19.41
N PHE A 159 1.79 12.60 -19.19
CA PHE A 159 2.56 13.84 -19.17
C PHE A 159 3.51 13.97 -17.96
N ASP A 160 3.30 13.19 -16.89
CA ASP A 160 4.18 13.18 -15.71
C ASP A 160 5.63 12.77 -16.07
N ILE A 161 5.84 12.09 -17.21
CA ILE A 161 7.17 11.73 -17.71
C ILE A 161 7.96 12.98 -18.12
N MET A 162 7.27 14.01 -18.62
CA MET A 162 7.90 15.23 -19.12
C MET A 162 8.32 16.19 -18.00
N ASP A 163 7.65 16.12 -16.85
CA ASP A 163 7.93 16.99 -15.70
C ASP A 163 9.20 16.60 -14.91
N GLN A 164 9.89 15.52 -15.32
CA GLN A 164 11.16 15.08 -14.74
C GLN A 164 12.39 15.42 -15.59
N ALA A 165 12.21 16.10 -16.72
CA ALA A 165 13.28 16.45 -17.68
C ALA A 165 13.89 17.83 -17.43
#